data_AF-A0A1I7X5Q6-F1
#
_entry.id   AF-A0A1I7X5Q6-F1
#
_cell.length_a   1.000
_cell.length_b   1.000
_cell.length_c   1.000
_cell.angle_alpha   90.00
_cell.angle_beta   90.00
_cell.angle_gamma   90.00
#
_symmetry.space_group_name_H-M   'P 1'
#
loop_
_entity.id
_entity.type
_entity.pdbx_description
1 polymer ?
#
loop_
_entity_poly.entity_id
_entity_poly.type
_entity_poly.pdbx_seq_one_letter_code
_entity_poly.pdbx_strand_id
1 'polypeptide(L)' 'MSHAFTLSLHERGQIKVLSTTGFTVKRIADVVKRSRKALMNFLRHQEESGTRKSSGRPSSLNDHRKKGNSADCVE' A
#
# COMPACT_ATOMS: atom_id res chain seq x y z
N MET A 1 16.50 -5.93 11.31
CA MET A 1 16.04 -4.87 10.37
C MET A 1 16.04 -5.45 8.97
N SER A 2 14.90 -5.93 8.49
CA SER A 2 14.74 -6.33 7.09
C SER A 2 14.99 -5.10 6.22
N HIS A 3 15.94 -5.19 5.28
CA HIS A 3 16.17 -4.15 4.29
C HIS A 3 14.99 -4.13 3.30
N ALA A 4 13.87 -3.57 3.74
CA ALA A 4 12.78 -3.22 2.85
C ALA A 4 13.34 -2.19 1.88
N PHE A 5 13.46 -2.56 0.60
CA PHE A 5 13.88 -1.61 -0.43
C PHE A 5 12.79 -0.55 -0.57
N THR A 6 13.02 0.61 0.04
CA THR A 6 12.15 1.77 -0.11
C THR A 6 12.29 2.27 -1.55
N LEU A 7 11.41 1.78 -2.43
CA LEU A 7 11.21 2.33 -3.76
C LEU A 7 10.38 3.60 -3.66
N SER A 8 10.77 4.65 -4.38
CA SER A 8 10.02 5.89 -4.47
C SER A 8 8.69 5.67 -5.20
N LEU A 9 7.71 6.54 -4.97
CA LEU A 9 6.42 6.44 -5.65
C LEU A 9 6.56 6.46 -7.19
N HIS A 10 7.48 7.29 -7.70
CA HIS A 10 7.78 7.38 -9.12
C HIS A 10 8.40 6.09 -9.67
N GLU A 11 9.37 5.51 -8.96
CA GLU A 11 9.99 4.24 -9.36
C GLU A 11 8.95 3.11 -9.37
N ARG A 12 8.09 3.03 -8.35
CA ARG A 12 7.00 2.06 -8.29
C ARG A 12 6.04 2.18 -9.48
N GLY A 13 5.71 3.42 -9.86
CA GLY A 13 4.88 3.70 -11.03
C GLY A 13 5.52 3.20 -12.33
N GLN A 14 6.80 3.52 -12.55
CA GLN A 14 7.54 3.03 -13.72
C GLN A 14 7.63 1.51 -13.77
N ILE A 15 7.96 0.87 -12.63
CA ILE A 15 8.04 -0.59 -12.56
C ILE A 15 6.70 -1.22 -12.91
N LYS A 16 5.58 -0.68 -12.41
CA LYS A 16 4.24 -1.17 -12.71
C LYS A 16 3.93 -1.11 -14.21
N VAL A 17 4.18 0.05 -14.85
CA VAL A 17 3.96 0.22 -16.29
C VAL A 17 4.80 -0.78 -17.09
N LEU A 18 6.11 -0.86 -16.80
CA LEU A 18 7.02 -1.74 -17.53
C LEU A 18 6.69 -3.23 -17.33
N SER A 19 6.26 -3.62 -16.13
CA SER A 19 5.81 -4.99 -15.87
C SER A 19 4.52 -5.34 -16.62
N THR A 20 3.57 -4.40 -16.72
CA THR A 20 2.35 -4.60 -17.52
C THR A 20 2.64 -4.70 -19.02
N THR A 21 3.65 -3.98 -19.52
CA THR A 21 4.10 -4.08 -20.92
C THR A 21 4.83 -5.40 -21.22
N GLY A 22 5.16 -6.21 -20.21
CA GLY A 22 5.83 -7.51 -20.40
C GLY A 22 7.36 -7.43 -20.47
N PHE A 23 7.96 -6.32 -20.00
CA PHE A 23 9.42 -6.23 -19.94
C PHE A 23 10.01 -7.21 -18.93
N THR A 24 11.18 -7.76 -19.25
CA THR A 24 11.90 -8.63 -18.31
C THR A 24 12.45 -7.84 -17.12
N VAL A 25 12.52 -8.47 -15.96
CA VAL A 25 13.07 -7.86 -14.72
C VAL A 25 14.46 -7.26 -14.92
N LYS A 26 15.28 -7.86 -15.81
CA LYS A 26 16.59 -7.32 -16.16
C LYS A 26 16.48 -5.94 -16.81
N ARG A 27 15.63 -5.79 -17.82
CA ARG A 27 15.41 -4.52 -18.53
C ARG A 27 14.81 -3.46 -17.61
N ILE A 28 13.89 -3.84 -16.74
CA ILE A 28 13.30 -2.93 -15.75
C ILE A 28 14.37 -2.43 -14.77
N ALA A 29 15.27 -3.30 -14.32
CA ALA A 29 16.37 -2.93 -13.44
C ALA A 29 17.30 -1.90 -14.07
N ASP A 30 17.60 -2.08 -15.36
CA ASP A 30 18.45 -1.18 -16.12
C ASP A 30 17.79 0.20 -16.32
N VAL A 31 16.48 0.24 -16.62
CA VAL A 31 15.73 1.49 -16.82
C VAL A 31 15.56 2.27 -15.52
N VAL A 32 15.15 1.59 -14.45
CA VAL A 32 14.88 2.20 -13.14
C VAL A 32 16.18 2.41 -12.35
N LYS A 33 17.32 1.92 -12.87
CA LYS A 33 18.65 1.95 -12.22
C LYS A 33 18.60 1.38 -10.80
N ARG A 34 17.88 0.28 -10.62
CA ARG A 34 17.67 -0.38 -9.31
C ARG A 34 18.09 -1.84 -9.34
N SER A 35 18.37 -2.39 -8.16
CA SER A 35 18.76 -3.79 -8.05
C SER A 35 17.60 -4.72 -8.45
N ARG A 36 17.92 -5.81 -9.15
CA ARG A 36 16.93 -6.85 -9.49
C ARG A 36 16.25 -7.42 -8.26
N LYS A 37 16.96 -7.52 -7.12
CA LYS A 37 16.41 -8.01 -5.85
C LYS A 37 15.31 -7.08 -5.31
N ALA A 38 15.48 -5.76 -5.41
CA ALA A 38 14.45 -4.79 -5.04
C ALA A 38 13.20 -4.92 -5.91
N LEU A 39 13.39 -5.10 -7.22
CA LEU A 39 12.28 -5.32 -8.16
C LEU A 39 11.53 -6.61 -7.90
N MET A 40 12.24 -7.72 -7.70
CA MET A 40 11.60 -9.01 -7.40
C MET A 40 10.82 -8.96 -6.09
N ASN A 41 11.35 -8.30 -5.06
CA ASN A 41 10.60 -8.08 -3.82
C ASN A 41 9.35 -7.24 -4.09
N PHE A 42 9.45 -6.14 -4.83
CA PHE A 42 8.30 -5.29 -5.16
C PHE A 42 7.23 -6.02 -5.97
N LEU A 43 7.61 -6.80 -6.99
CA LEU A 43 6.65 -7.56 -7.81
C LEU A 43 5.96 -8.66 -7.01
N ARG A 44 6.66 -9.31 -6.07
CA ARG A 44 6.06 -10.29 -5.15
C ARG A 44 5.07 -9.66 -4.17
N HIS A 45 5.34 -8.43 -3.70
CA HIS A 45 4.49 -7.73 -2.73
C HIS A 45 3.38 -6.87 -3.38
N GLN A 46 3.37 -6.73 -4.71
CA GLN A 46 2.33 -5.97 -5.41
C GLN A 46 0.95 -6.66 -5.28
N GLU A 47 0.92 -7.99 -5.21
CA GLU A 47 -0.30 -8.79 -4.99
C GLU A 47 -0.96 -8.47 -3.63
N GLU A 48 -0.17 -8.15 -2.60
CA GLU A 48 -0.66 -7.82 -1.26
C GLU A 48 -1.17 -6.37 -1.13
N SER A 49 -0.76 -5.50 -2.06
CA SER A 49 -1.08 -4.06 -2.05
C SER A 49 -2.41 -3.73 -2.75
N GLY A 50 -3.19 -4.74 -3.14
CA GLY A 50 -4.56 -4.59 -3.59
C GLY A 50 -5.49 -4.38 -2.39
N THR A 51 -5.78 -3.13 -2.04
CA THR A 51 -6.93 -2.73 -1.18
C THR A 51 -7.02 -3.34 0.23
N ARG A 52 -5.91 -3.78 0.84
CA ARG A 52 -5.93 -4.04 2.29
C ARG A 52 -5.93 -2.70 3.02
N LYS A 53 -7.13 -2.16 3.26
CA LYS A 53 -7.38 -1.15 4.30
C LYS A 53 -6.56 -1.60 5.51
N SER A 54 -5.64 -0.76 6.00
CA SER A 54 -5.01 -1.04 7.26
C SER A 54 -6.14 -1.14 8.28
N SER A 55 -6.45 -2.35 8.72
CA SER A 55 -7.26 -2.53 9.92
C SER A 55 -6.35 -2.08 11.06
N GLY A 56 -6.32 -0.77 11.30
CA GLY A 56 -5.69 -0.21 12.49
C GLY A 56 -6.17 -1.02 13.69
N ARG A 57 -5.25 -1.34 14.59
CA ARG A 57 -5.55 -2.07 15.82
C ARG A 57 -6.77 -1.39 16.45
N PRO A 58 -7.94 -2.05 16.58
CA PRO A 58 -9.09 -1.40 17.19
C PRO A 58 -8.66 -1.05 18.61
N SER A 59 -8.52 0.25 18.90
CA SER A 59 -8.43 0.67 20.28
C SER A 59 -9.76 0.25 20.89
N SER A 60 -9.69 -0.57 21.94
CA SER A 60 -10.87 -0.92 22.73
C SER A 60 -11.37 0.38 23.38
N LEU A 61 -12.15 1.16 22.63
CA LEU A 61 -12.94 2.24 23.16
C LEU A 61 -14.31 1.63 23.42
N ASN A 62 -14.53 1.46 24.71
CA ASN A 62 -15.69 0.86 25.33
C ASN A 62 -16.93 1.64 24.87
N ASP A 63 -17.73 1.04 24.00
CA ASP A 63 -19.07 1.53 23.63
C ASP A 63 -20.02 1.39 24.83
N HIS A 64 -19.90 2.28 25.80
CA HIS A 64 -20.95 2.45 26.79
C HIS A 64 -22.08 3.30 26.19
N ARG A 65 -22.92 2.63 25.37
CA ARG A 65 -24.24 3.11 24.93
C ARG A 65 -24.94 3.86 26.07
N LYS A 66 -24.95 5.19 26.03
CA LYS A 66 -25.95 5.98 26.73
C LYS A 66 -26.94 6.49 25.69
N LYS A 67 -27.96 5.65 25.45
CA LYS A 67 -29.22 6.03 24.82
C LYS A 67 -29.86 7.10 25.74
N GLY A 68 -29.72 8.37 25.37
CA GLY A 68 -30.41 9.52 25.98
C GLY A 68 -31.29 10.16 24.91
N ASN A 69 -32.54 10.37 25.26
CA ASN A 69 -33.65 10.63 24.37
C ASN A 69 -33.78 12.11 23.97
N SER A 70 -34.53 12.31 22.88
CA SER A 70 -35.50 13.39 22.61
C SER A 70 -35.05 14.86 22.50
N ALA A 71 -35.31 15.38 21.29
CA ALA A 71 -36.06 16.60 20.95
C ALA A 71 -35.38 17.99 20.94
N ASP A 72 -35.84 18.77 19.95
CA ASP A 72 -35.89 20.24 19.85
C ASP A 72 -34.61 20.95 19.36
N CYS A 73 -34.60 21.91 18.42
CA CYS A 73 -35.52 22.40 17.39
C CYS A 73 -34.69 23.28 16.43
N VAL A 74 -35.30 23.64 15.30
CA VAL A 74 -34.84 24.57 14.25
C VAL A 74 -34.75 26.02 14.79
N GLU A 75 -33.64 26.71 14.52
CA GLU A 75 -33.55 27.93 13.65
C GLU A 75 -32.08 28.17 13.26
#